data_AF-A0A7Y2VLW8-F1
#
_entry.id   AF-A0A7Y2VLW8-F1
#
_cell.length_a   1.000
_cell.length_b   1.000
_cell.length_c   1.000
_cell.angle_alpha   90.00
_cell.angle_beta   90.00
_cell.angle_gamma   90.00
#
_symmetry.space_group_name_H-M   'P 1'
#
loop_
_entity.id
_entity.type
_entity.pdbx_description
1 polymer ?
#
loop_
_entity_poly.entity_id
_entity_poly.type
_entity_poly.pdbx_seq_one_letter_code
_entity_poly.pdbx_strand_id
1 'polypeptide(L)'
;MNPPREMLDLGKSVATNNCAGCHRIDGGETAPGIPSLAGQRTVYMYRVLQSYRDRERHHDAMNHAVGFLNEDALLAVAAFYGSLTPFRPQADSTGDDQSADPGAGDPFVSIRNDMKKCNRCHGNDGNASASGMPKLTAQSTEYFVASMKAYADGGRDHRLMGRLANDLDEAKLTRMGVFYAVQEPARTQITGDGNAELGRAAAEPCAICHGTDGNADNAEMPTLAGQDARYFLKAMKAYKEGKRKHEDMFAAVDSLDEKTITDMAAFYAVQTPIRRNVKTPLTTAEWIDRCARCHGIDGNSSDPRFPMLAGQDRTYLAAALNAYASGGRASSTMHAMAGPLSDADIERIAAYYSGREPKSVIYMQLPCEEPTTN
;
A
#
# COMPACT_ATOMS: atom_id res chain seq x y z
N MET A 1 -24.69 -23.69 -16.83
CA MET A 1 -26.04 -23.74 -17.43
C MET A 1 -26.13 -22.58 -18.40
N ASN A 2 -26.38 -22.83 -19.70
CA ASN A 2 -26.71 -21.75 -20.61
C ASN A 2 -28.16 -21.34 -20.32
N PRO A 3 -28.44 -20.05 -20.08
CA PRO A 3 -29.78 -19.60 -19.72
C PRO A 3 -30.79 -19.90 -20.85
N PRO A 4 -32.02 -20.33 -20.54
CA PRO A 4 -33.08 -20.45 -21.54
C PRO A 4 -33.30 -19.13 -22.28
N ARG A 5 -33.68 -19.21 -23.56
CA ARG A 5 -33.90 -18.03 -24.40
C ARG A 5 -34.91 -17.04 -23.79
N GLU A 6 -36.00 -17.56 -23.22
CA GLU A 6 -37.01 -16.76 -22.53
C GLU A 6 -36.44 -15.95 -21.36
N MET A 7 -35.51 -16.54 -20.58
CA MET A 7 -34.81 -15.85 -19.51
C MET A 7 -33.91 -14.73 -20.04
N LEU A 8 -33.23 -14.97 -21.18
CA LEU A 8 -32.40 -13.93 -21.82
C LEU A 8 -33.26 -12.80 -22.39
N ASP A 9 -34.43 -13.10 -22.95
CA ASP A 9 -35.36 -12.10 -23.48
C ASP A 9 -35.96 -11.24 -22.36
N LEU A 10 -36.35 -11.86 -21.24
CA LEU A 10 -36.75 -11.15 -20.02
C LEU A 10 -35.59 -10.29 -19.49
N GLY A 11 -34.39 -10.85 -19.39
CA GLY A 11 -33.20 -10.17 -18.89
C GLY A 11 -32.83 -8.96 -19.74
N LYS A 12 -32.94 -9.08 -21.06
CA LYS A 12 -32.75 -7.98 -22.01
C LYS A 12 -33.79 -6.88 -21.80
N SER A 13 -35.06 -7.23 -21.63
CA SER A 13 -36.12 -6.26 -21.34
C SER A 13 -35.85 -5.49 -20.03
N VAL A 14 -35.48 -6.19 -18.97
CA VAL A 14 -35.10 -5.57 -17.68
C VAL A 14 -33.87 -4.67 -17.86
N ALA A 15 -32.84 -5.14 -18.58
CA ALA A 15 -31.63 -4.38 -18.85
C ALA A 15 -31.92 -3.08 -19.62
N THR A 16 -32.73 -3.15 -20.69
CA THR A 16 -33.10 -1.97 -21.50
C THR A 16 -33.79 -0.90 -20.67
N ASN A 17 -34.70 -1.29 -19.79
CA ASN A 17 -35.53 -0.34 -19.05
C ASN A 17 -34.83 0.22 -17.80
N ASN A 18 -33.94 -0.54 -17.16
CA ASN A 18 -33.46 -0.21 -15.81
C ASN A 18 -31.93 -0.11 -15.68
N CYS A 19 -31.17 -0.64 -16.63
CA CYS A 19 -29.71 -0.74 -16.52
C CYS A 19 -28.97 0.03 -17.61
N ALA A 20 -29.49 0.01 -18.83
CA ALA A 20 -28.78 0.48 -20.03
C ALA A 20 -28.48 1.99 -20.01
N GLY A 21 -29.22 2.79 -19.25
CA GLY A 21 -28.93 4.22 -19.07
C GLY A 21 -27.56 4.50 -18.43
N CYS A 22 -27.04 3.56 -17.63
CA CYS A 22 -25.73 3.67 -17.00
C CYS A 22 -24.76 2.59 -17.47
N HIS A 23 -25.20 1.36 -17.74
CA HIS A 23 -24.30 0.24 -18.08
C HIS A 23 -24.31 -0.15 -19.56
N ARG A 24 -25.02 0.61 -20.40
CA ARG A 24 -25.34 0.26 -21.79
C ARG A 24 -26.06 -1.08 -21.92
N ILE A 25 -26.65 -1.31 -23.08
CA ILE A 25 -27.29 -2.61 -23.36
C ILE A 25 -26.27 -3.71 -23.68
N ASP A 26 -25.10 -3.33 -24.20
CA ASP A 26 -23.98 -4.25 -24.44
C ASP A 26 -23.13 -4.51 -23.19
N GLY A 27 -23.47 -3.88 -22.06
CA GLY A 27 -22.80 -4.10 -20.77
C GLY A 27 -21.42 -3.47 -20.67
N GLY A 28 -21.03 -2.62 -21.62
CA GLY A 28 -19.77 -1.88 -21.59
C GLY A 28 -19.82 -0.66 -20.67
N GLU A 29 -18.68 0.02 -20.58
CA GLU A 29 -18.54 1.22 -19.75
C GLU A 29 -19.16 2.45 -20.43
N THR A 30 -19.72 3.34 -19.61
CA THR A 30 -20.26 4.65 -20.05
C THR A 30 -19.45 5.82 -19.55
N ALA A 31 -18.81 5.68 -18.39
CA ALA A 31 -17.99 6.68 -17.73
C ALA A 31 -17.07 6.03 -16.70
N PRO A 32 -15.96 6.68 -16.30
CA PRO A 32 -15.13 6.22 -15.20
C PRO A 32 -15.94 5.97 -13.92
N GLY A 33 -15.66 4.86 -13.25
CA GLY A 33 -16.35 4.41 -12.05
C GLY A 33 -17.60 3.57 -12.30
N ILE A 34 -18.11 3.51 -13.54
CA ILE A 34 -19.23 2.64 -13.89
C ILE A 34 -18.71 1.27 -14.34
N PRO A 35 -19.06 0.17 -13.64
CA PRO A 35 -18.51 -1.13 -13.99
C PRO A 35 -19.09 -1.69 -15.28
N SER A 36 -18.23 -2.34 -16.06
CA SER A 36 -18.61 -3.27 -17.11
C SER A 36 -19.32 -4.50 -16.54
N LEU A 37 -20.46 -4.83 -17.13
CA LEU A 37 -21.30 -5.97 -16.78
C LEU A 37 -21.16 -7.12 -17.78
N ALA A 38 -20.70 -6.83 -19.00
CA ALA A 38 -20.64 -7.79 -20.09
C ALA A 38 -19.72 -8.98 -19.75
N GLY A 39 -20.23 -10.20 -19.89
CA GLY A 39 -19.48 -11.44 -19.64
C GLY A 39 -19.11 -11.68 -18.18
N GLN A 40 -19.65 -10.89 -17.25
CA GLN A 40 -19.44 -11.09 -15.82
C GLN A 40 -20.15 -12.37 -15.34
N ARG A 41 -19.65 -12.98 -14.26
CA ARG A 41 -20.21 -14.23 -13.74
C ARG A 41 -21.64 -14.03 -13.26
N THR A 42 -22.58 -14.80 -13.82
CA THR A 42 -24.02 -14.71 -13.52
C THR A 42 -24.32 -14.86 -12.03
N VAL A 43 -23.69 -15.82 -11.33
CA VAL A 43 -23.93 -16.04 -9.90
C VAL A 43 -23.43 -14.86 -9.06
N TYR A 44 -22.23 -14.35 -9.35
CA TYR A 44 -21.73 -13.13 -8.72
C TYR A 44 -22.67 -11.94 -8.98
N MET A 45 -23.07 -11.72 -10.23
CA MET A 45 -23.92 -10.60 -10.60
C MET A 45 -25.26 -10.66 -9.88
N TYR A 46 -25.92 -11.82 -9.90
CA TYR A 46 -27.19 -12.06 -9.19
C TYR A 46 -27.07 -11.72 -7.71
N ARG A 47 -26.03 -12.21 -7.01
CA ARG A 47 -25.79 -11.90 -5.59
C ARG A 47 -25.51 -10.42 -5.34
N VAL A 48 -24.77 -9.76 -6.23
CA VAL A 48 -24.53 -8.31 -6.12
C VAL A 48 -25.81 -7.53 -6.26
N LEU A 49 -26.69 -7.88 -7.20
CA LEU A 49 -27.96 -7.19 -7.37
C LEU A 49 -28.88 -7.42 -6.16
N GLN A 50 -28.91 -8.63 -5.60
CA GLN A 50 -29.60 -8.90 -4.33
C GLN A 50 -29.05 -8.00 -3.21
N SER A 51 -27.72 -7.92 -3.06
CA SER A 51 -27.11 -7.06 -2.02
C SER A 51 -27.48 -5.58 -2.15
N TYR A 52 -27.66 -5.07 -3.37
CA TYR A 52 -28.17 -3.72 -3.58
C TYR A 52 -29.67 -3.61 -3.28
N ARG A 53 -30.50 -4.57 -3.69
CA ARG A 53 -31.94 -4.54 -3.40
C ARG A 53 -32.18 -4.57 -1.89
N ASP A 54 -31.45 -5.42 -1.20
CA ASP A 54 -31.59 -5.67 0.24
C ASP A 54 -30.79 -4.64 1.08
N ARG A 55 -30.11 -3.70 0.41
CA ARG A 55 -29.31 -2.61 1.00
C ARG A 55 -28.13 -3.07 1.86
N GLU A 56 -27.69 -4.31 1.71
CA GLU A 56 -26.40 -4.77 2.27
C GLU A 56 -25.21 -4.11 1.55
N ARG A 57 -25.41 -3.70 0.30
CA ARG A 57 -24.50 -2.85 -0.46
C ARG A 57 -25.18 -1.51 -0.73
N HIS A 58 -24.50 -0.42 -0.38
CA HIS A 58 -25.04 0.94 -0.49
C HIS A 58 -24.53 1.64 -1.77
N HIS A 59 -25.48 2.11 -2.59
CA HIS A 59 -25.29 3.05 -3.68
C HIS A 59 -26.67 3.50 -4.18
N ASP A 60 -27.07 4.75 -3.93
CA ASP A 60 -28.45 5.22 -4.11
C ASP A 60 -29.04 4.87 -5.48
N ALA A 61 -28.30 5.14 -6.57
CA ALA A 61 -28.77 4.84 -7.92
C ALA A 61 -28.99 3.33 -8.14
N MET A 62 -28.13 2.47 -7.59
CA MET A 62 -28.27 1.03 -7.75
C MET A 62 -29.36 0.48 -6.86
N ASN A 63 -29.42 0.91 -5.58
CA ASN A 63 -30.49 0.52 -4.67
C ASN A 63 -31.87 0.88 -5.26
N HIS A 64 -31.98 2.04 -5.94
CA HIS A 64 -33.20 2.43 -6.65
C HIS A 64 -33.46 1.55 -7.88
N ALA A 65 -32.45 1.33 -8.73
CA ALA A 65 -32.59 0.58 -9.98
C ALA A 65 -33.01 -0.89 -9.78
N VAL A 66 -32.56 -1.53 -8.69
CA VAL A 66 -32.89 -2.94 -8.41
C VAL A 66 -33.97 -3.13 -7.34
N GLY A 67 -34.36 -2.08 -6.63
CA GLY A 67 -35.18 -2.15 -5.42
C GLY A 67 -36.57 -2.77 -5.60
N PHE A 68 -37.13 -2.69 -6.82
CA PHE A 68 -38.45 -3.23 -7.17
C PHE A 68 -38.38 -4.55 -7.96
N LEU A 69 -37.17 -5.04 -8.28
CA LEU A 69 -36.99 -6.25 -9.07
C LEU A 69 -37.16 -7.50 -8.20
N ASN A 70 -37.97 -8.45 -8.67
CA ASN A 70 -38.12 -9.76 -8.04
C ASN A 70 -36.95 -10.69 -8.40
N GLU A 71 -36.90 -11.88 -7.79
CA GLU A 71 -35.82 -12.85 -8.00
C GLU A 71 -35.64 -13.26 -9.47
N ASP A 72 -36.73 -13.47 -10.19
CA ASP A 72 -36.70 -13.85 -11.61
C ASP A 72 -36.08 -12.75 -12.47
N ALA A 73 -36.46 -11.49 -12.24
CA ALA A 73 -35.90 -10.34 -12.96
C ALA A 73 -34.41 -10.14 -12.65
N LEU A 74 -34.01 -10.30 -11.38
CA LEU A 74 -32.61 -10.22 -10.97
C LEU A 74 -31.75 -11.31 -11.61
N LEU A 75 -32.24 -12.55 -11.61
CA LEU A 75 -31.54 -13.67 -12.23
C LEU A 75 -31.48 -13.50 -13.75
N ALA A 76 -32.58 -13.08 -14.38
CA ALA A 76 -32.67 -12.88 -15.81
C ALA A 76 -31.70 -11.80 -16.30
N VAL A 77 -31.61 -10.64 -15.63
CA VAL A 77 -30.68 -9.57 -16.02
C VAL A 77 -29.22 -9.97 -15.78
N ALA A 78 -28.94 -10.72 -14.71
CA ALA A 78 -27.61 -11.28 -14.46
C ALA A 78 -27.20 -12.31 -15.52
N ALA A 79 -28.15 -13.15 -15.96
CA ALA A 79 -27.96 -14.12 -17.02
C ALA A 79 -27.73 -13.42 -18.37
N PHE A 80 -28.51 -12.39 -18.68
CA PHE A 80 -28.37 -11.60 -19.89
C PHE A 80 -26.97 -10.95 -20.00
N TYR A 81 -26.57 -10.11 -19.05
CA TYR A 81 -25.25 -9.46 -19.10
C TYR A 81 -24.10 -10.47 -19.03
N GLY A 82 -24.24 -11.55 -18.24
CA GLY A 82 -23.23 -12.60 -18.18
C GLY A 82 -23.08 -13.42 -19.46
N SER A 83 -24.09 -13.42 -20.34
CA SER A 83 -24.04 -14.08 -21.65
C SER A 83 -23.37 -13.23 -22.75
N LEU A 84 -23.18 -11.93 -22.50
CA LEU A 84 -22.54 -11.03 -23.47
C LEU A 84 -21.04 -11.31 -23.56
N THR A 85 -20.46 -11.04 -24.73
CA THR A 85 -19.01 -11.02 -24.89
C THR A 85 -18.41 -9.97 -23.96
N PRO A 86 -17.40 -10.30 -23.15
CA PRO A 86 -16.77 -9.32 -22.28
C PRO A 86 -16.33 -8.06 -23.03
N PHE A 87 -16.65 -6.91 -22.45
CA PHE A 87 -16.25 -5.62 -23.01
C PHE A 87 -14.73 -5.48 -22.92
N ARG A 88 -14.09 -5.15 -24.03
CA ARG A 88 -12.67 -4.79 -24.07
C ARG A 88 -12.58 -3.26 -24.15
N PRO A 89 -12.07 -2.58 -23.11
CA PRO A 89 -11.76 -1.16 -23.22
C PRO A 89 -10.86 -0.94 -24.43
N GLN A 90 -11.15 0.09 -25.23
CA GLN A 90 -10.19 0.52 -26.24
C GLN A 90 -8.95 1.01 -25.49
N ALA A 91 -7.77 0.51 -25.86
CA ALA A 91 -6.54 1.02 -25.27
C ALA A 91 -6.44 2.51 -25.62
N ASP A 92 -6.49 3.38 -24.61
CA ASP A 92 -6.29 4.81 -24.82
C ASP A 92 -4.95 5.00 -25.52
N SER A 93 -4.99 5.60 -26.72
CA SER A 93 -3.83 5.97 -27.52
C SER A 93 -3.17 7.26 -27.02
N THR A 94 -3.36 7.61 -25.75
CA THR A 94 -2.51 8.59 -25.07
C THR A 94 -1.20 7.90 -24.76
N GLY A 95 -0.18 8.21 -25.56
CA GLY A 95 1.14 7.57 -25.58
C GLY A 95 1.99 7.75 -24.32
N ASP A 96 1.48 7.34 -23.16
CA ASP A 96 2.29 6.78 -22.11
C ASP A 96 2.20 5.26 -22.26
N ASP A 97 3.17 4.70 -22.98
CA ASP A 97 3.45 3.27 -22.99
C ASP A 97 3.83 2.84 -21.56
N GLN A 98 2.83 2.65 -20.71
CA GLN A 98 2.93 1.90 -19.46
C GLN A 98 2.51 0.44 -19.70
N SER A 99 3.03 -0.16 -20.79
CA SER A 99 3.40 -1.58 -20.76
C SER A 99 4.47 -1.88 -19.68
N ALA A 100 4.97 -0.83 -19.01
CA ALA A 100 5.78 -0.88 -17.81
C ALA A 100 5.09 -1.69 -16.71
N ASP A 101 5.66 -2.87 -16.47
CA ASP A 101 5.58 -3.67 -15.24
C ASP A 101 5.00 -2.87 -14.06
N PRO A 102 3.78 -3.18 -13.58
CA PRO A 102 3.05 -2.37 -12.59
C PRO A 102 3.67 -2.41 -11.17
N GLY A 103 4.99 -2.58 -11.08
CA GLY A 103 5.81 -2.52 -9.87
C GLY A 103 6.77 -3.70 -9.84
N ALA A 104 7.78 -3.67 -10.73
CA ALA A 104 8.85 -4.64 -11.00
C ALA A 104 9.66 -5.14 -9.78
N GLY A 105 8.99 -5.69 -8.77
CA GLY A 105 9.58 -6.11 -7.51
C GLY A 105 9.81 -5.00 -6.48
N ASP A 106 9.48 -3.73 -6.77
CA ASP A 106 9.67 -2.63 -5.81
C ASP A 106 8.36 -2.09 -5.22
N PRO A 107 8.04 -2.41 -3.96
CA PRO A 107 6.81 -1.94 -3.30
C PRO A 107 6.87 -0.46 -2.87
N PHE A 108 8.02 0.20 -3.04
CA PHE A 108 8.25 1.60 -2.65
C PHE A 108 8.26 2.58 -3.83
N VAL A 109 7.95 2.12 -5.06
CA VAL A 109 8.02 2.95 -6.27
C VAL A 109 7.27 4.29 -6.14
N SER A 110 6.09 4.29 -5.51
CA SER A 110 5.28 5.50 -5.32
C SER A 110 5.92 6.50 -4.35
N ILE A 111 6.55 6.02 -3.28
CA ILE A 111 7.15 6.89 -2.24
C ILE A 111 8.56 7.38 -2.62
N ARG A 112 9.25 6.70 -3.54
CA ARG A 112 10.58 7.14 -4.00
C ARG A 112 10.57 8.53 -4.62
N ASN A 113 9.51 8.88 -5.33
CA ASN A 113 9.36 10.22 -5.92
C ASN A 113 9.24 11.29 -4.83
N ASP A 114 8.47 11.03 -3.77
CA ASP A 114 8.34 11.93 -2.62
C ASP A 114 9.68 12.10 -1.89
N MET A 115 10.48 11.02 -1.80
CA MET A 115 11.81 11.03 -1.18
C MET A 115 12.92 11.61 -2.04
N LYS A 116 12.66 11.94 -3.32
CA LYS A 116 13.70 12.41 -4.26
C LYS A 116 14.48 13.61 -3.72
N LYS A 117 13.81 14.52 -2.98
CA LYS A 117 14.47 15.67 -2.34
C LYS A 117 15.37 15.25 -1.17
N CYS A 118 14.94 14.27 -0.37
CA CYS A 118 15.63 13.73 0.80
C CYS A 118 16.90 12.96 0.38
N ASN A 119 16.76 12.11 -0.65
CA ASN A 119 17.81 11.19 -1.10
C ASN A 119 19.05 11.90 -1.65
N ARG A 120 18.91 13.16 -2.12
CA ARG A 120 20.05 14.00 -2.51
C ARG A 120 21.06 14.22 -1.38
N CYS A 121 20.61 14.12 -0.13
CA CYS A 121 21.44 14.29 1.04
C CYS A 121 21.63 12.97 1.80
N HIS A 122 20.55 12.24 2.02
CA HIS A 122 20.57 11.03 2.85
C HIS A 122 20.97 9.74 2.10
N GLY A 123 21.20 9.81 0.78
CA GLY A 123 21.42 8.63 -0.05
C GLY A 123 20.10 7.99 -0.51
N ASN A 124 20.15 7.20 -1.58
CA ASN A 124 18.96 6.58 -2.18
C ASN A 124 18.34 5.49 -1.30
N ASP A 125 19.11 4.95 -0.37
CA ASP A 125 18.76 3.92 0.61
C ASP A 125 18.82 4.46 2.05
N GLY A 126 19.06 5.76 2.25
CA GLY A 126 19.23 6.34 3.59
C GLY A 126 20.62 6.13 4.21
N ASN A 127 21.55 5.47 3.51
CA ASN A 127 22.95 5.34 3.94
C ASN A 127 23.75 6.58 3.51
N ALA A 128 23.52 7.70 4.19
CA ALA A 128 24.23 8.95 3.93
C ALA A 128 25.75 8.76 3.96
N SER A 129 26.44 9.38 3.00
CA SER A 129 27.91 9.41 2.89
C SER A 129 28.51 10.79 3.17
N ALA A 130 27.69 11.84 3.12
CA ALA A 130 28.12 13.21 3.38
C ALA A 130 28.36 13.44 4.88
N SER A 131 29.42 14.16 5.20
CA SER A 131 29.80 14.47 6.58
C SER A 131 28.76 15.31 7.31
N GLY A 132 28.41 14.90 8.54
CA GLY A 132 27.39 15.57 9.34
C GLY A 132 25.96 15.30 8.89
N MET A 133 25.76 14.44 7.88
CA MET A 133 24.46 14.00 7.42
C MET A 133 24.06 12.71 8.15
N PRO A 134 22.87 12.65 8.77
CA PRO A 134 22.46 11.43 9.43
C PRO A 134 22.12 10.33 8.43
N LYS A 135 22.52 9.12 8.78
CA LYS A 135 21.97 7.89 8.23
C LYS A 135 20.56 7.66 8.76
N LEU A 136 19.66 7.27 7.86
CA LEU A 136 18.25 6.99 8.14
C LEU A 136 17.98 5.49 8.28
N THR A 137 18.90 4.65 7.79
CA THR A 137 18.86 3.20 7.99
C THR A 137 19.03 2.83 9.46
N ALA A 138 18.59 1.63 9.83
CA ALA A 138 18.56 1.11 11.21
C ALA A 138 17.71 1.93 12.21
N GLN A 139 17.08 3.02 11.78
CA GLN A 139 16.05 3.71 12.56
C GLN A 139 14.71 2.99 12.44
N SER A 140 13.93 3.04 13.52
CA SER A 140 12.54 2.58 13.52
C SER A 140 11.64 3.54 12.74
N THR A 141 10.48 3.03 12.33
CA THR A 141 9.48 3.83 11.61
C THR A 141 8.93 4.93 12.52
N GLU A 142 8.68 4.59 13.78
CA GLU A 142 8.09 5.45 14.80
C GLU A 142 9.02 6.60 15.14
N TYR A 143 10.31 6.33 15.42
CA TYR A 143 11.29 7.40 15.63
C TYR A 143 11.47 8.28 14.39
N PHE A 144 11.44 7.71 13.18
CA PHE A 144 11.50 8.50 11.95
C PHE A 144 10.32 9.47 11.85
N VAL A 145 9.09 8.97 12.04
CA VAL A 145 7.86 9.78 12.02
C VAL A 145 7.91 10.86 13.09
N ALA A 146 8.24 10.49 14.34
CA ALA A 146 8.36 11.43 15.45
C ALA A 146 9.42 12.50 15.19
N SER A 147 10.57 12.11 14.61
CA SER A 147 11.63 13.06 14.23
C SER A 147 11.19 14.05 13.15
N MET A 148 10.45 13.59 12.14
CA MET A 148 9.94 14.47 11.08
C MET A 148 8.87 15.41 11.61
N LYS A 149 7.96 14.93 12.46
CA LYS A 149 6.99 15.77 13.18
C LYS A 149 7.69 16.83 14.03
N ALA A 150 8.74 16.45 14.78
CA ALA A 150 9.55 17.39 15.57
C ALA A 150 10.30 18.44 14.71
N TYR A 151 10.67 18.12 13.47
CA TYR A 151 11.22 19.12 12.56
C TYR A 151 10.15 20.08 12.06
N ALA A 152 8.95 19.57 11.76
CA ALA A 152 7.83 20.36 11.27
C ALA A 152 7.29 21.34 12.33
N ASP A 153 7.16 20.90 13.58
CA ASP A 153 6.65 21.70 14.70
C ASP A 153 7.71 22.60 15.38
N GLY A 154 8.98 22.46 14.99
CA GLY A 154 10.09 23.24 15.54
C GLY A 154 10.65 22.72 16.88
N GLY A 155 10.22 21.56 17.37
CA GLY A 155 10.83 20.84 18.49
C GLY A 155 12.28 20.41 18.19
N ARG A 156 12.62 20.31 16.91
CA ARG A 156 13.96 20.06 16.40
C ARG A 156 14.36 21.13 15.39
N ASP A 157 15.12 22.13 15.84
CA ASP A 157 15.49 23.28 15.02
C ASP A 157 16.41 22.89 13.85
N HIS A 158 15.86 22.93 12.63
CA HIS A 158 16.63 22.90 11.40
C HIS A 158 15.83 23.44 10.22
N ARG A 159 16.09 24.69 9.79
CA ARG A 159 15.33 25.40 8.73
C ARG A 159 15.07 24.61 7.45
N LEU A 160 16.02 23.80 6.98
CA LEU A 160 15.82 22.99 5.77
C LEU A 160 14.92 21.78 6.04
N MET A 161 15.13 21.08 7.16
CA MET A 161 14.36 19.87 7.46
C MET A 161 12.93 20.21 7.87
N GLY A 162 12.72 21.30 8.61
CA GLY A 162 11.37 21.78 8.91
C GLY A 162 10.56 22.08 7.65
N ARG A 163 11.15 22.76 6.66
CA ARG A 163 10.48 22.99 5.36
C ARG A 163 10.19 21.70 4.60
N LEU A 164 11.09 20.72 4.63
CA LEU A 164 10.87 19.44 3.94
C LEU A 164 9.82 18.57 4.65
N ALA A 165 9.75 18.63 5.98
CA ALA A 165 8.83 17.84 6.78
C ALA A 165 7.40 18.42 6.81
N ASN A 166 7.25 19.75 6.73
CA ASN A 166 5.94 20.42 6.77
C ASN A 166 4.97 19.99 5.65
N ASP A 167 5.48 19.57 4.51
CA ASP A 167 4.66 19.19 3.35
C ASP A 167 4.28 17.69 3.35
N LEU A 168 4.64 16.94 4.41
CA LEU A 168 4.45 15.50 4.49
C LEU A 168 3.37 15.13 5.53
N ASP A 169 2.35 14.39 5.07
CA ASP A 169 1.37 13.78 5.95
C ASP A 169 1.91 12.52 6.65
N GLU A 170 1.19 12.07 7.68
CA GLU A 170 1.59 10.93 8.49
C GLU A 170 1.63 9.60 7.72
N ALA A 171 0.77 9.42 6.71
CA ALA A 171 0.77 8.22 5.89
C ALA A 171 2.06 8.14 5.04
N LYS A 172 2.48 9.27 4.43
CA LYS A 172 3.75 9.38 3.71
C LYS A 172 4.93 9.18 4.64
N LEU A 173 4.96 9.84 5.79
CA LEU A 173 6.03 9.69 6.77
C LEU A 173 6.20 8.24 7.23
N THR A 174 5.09 7.56 7.53
CA THR A 174 5.09 6.14 7.90
C THR A 174 5.67 5.27 6.77
N ARG A 175 5.25 5.49 5.52
CA ARG A 175 5.80 4.75 4.36
C ARG A 175 7.29 5.01 4.14
N MET A 176 7.75 6.25 4.30
CA MET A 176 9.17 6.60 4.23
C MET A 176 9.97 5.95 5.37
N GLY A 177 9.42 5.94 6.58
CA GLY A 177 10.02 5.27 7.74
C GLY A 177 10.18 3.77 7.49
N VAL A 178 9.13 3.10 7.00
CA VAL A 178 9.21 1.68 6.60
C VAL A 178 10.26 1.48 5.52
N PHE A 179 10.31 2.35 4.51
CA PHE A 179 11.31 2.27 3.44
C PHE A 179 12.73 2.25 4.00
N TYR A 180 13.10 3.21 4.85
CA TYR A 180 14.45 3.28 5.42
C TYR A 180 14.73 2.16 6.44
N ALA A 181 13.72 1.74 7.20
CA ALA A 181 13.84 0.65 8.17
C ALA A 181 14.10 -0.71 7.53
N VAL A 182 13.60 -0.94 6.30
CA VAL A 182 13.85 -2.20 5.56
C VAL A 182 15.16 -2.21 4.77
N GLN A 183 15.88 -1.10 4.65
CA GLN A 183 17.16 -1.07 3.92
C GLN A 183 18.25 -1.77 4.72
N GLU A 184 19.26 -2.29 4.01
CA GLU A 184 20.47 -2.82 4.64
C GLU A 184 21.29 -1.65 5.21
N PRO A 185 21.52 -1.60 6.53
CA PRO A 185 22.24 -0.49 7.12
C PRO A 185 23.75 -0.63 6.91
N ALA A 186 24.40 0.46 6.51
CA ALA A 186 25.84 0.54 6.39
C ALA A 186 26.39 1.49 7.45
N ARG A 187 27.42 1.04 8.18
CA ARG A 187 28.15 1.90 9.13
C ARG A 187 28.74 3.12 8.42
N THR A 188 28.93 4.22 9.14
CA THR A 188 29.57 5.42 8.59
C THR A 188 31.06 5.20 8.34
N GLN A 189 31.62 5.93 7.37
CA GLN A 189 33.07 6.04 7.22
C GLN A 189 33.64 7.22 8.01
N ILE A 190 32.78 8.02 8.64
CA ILE A 190 33.13 9.25 9.33
C ILE A 190 33.06 8.99 10.83
N THR A 191 34.17 8.51 11.37
CA THR A 191 34.30 8.08 12.78
C THR A 191 34.66 9.23 13.73
N GLY A 192 35.07 10.38 13.20
CA GLY A 192 35.50 11.52 14.02
C GLY A 192 36.88 11.30 14.67
N ASP A 193 37.24 12.24 15.55
CA ASP A 193 38.60 12.37 16.12
C ASP A 193 38.71 11.86 17.58
N GLY A 194 37.65 11.26 18.10
CA GLY A 194 37.57 10.77 19.48
C GLY A 194 38.20 9.38 19.69
N ASN A 195 38.40 9.02 20.96
CA ASN A 195 38.86 7.70 21.36
C ASN A 195 37.66 6.77 21.62
N ALA A 196 37.46 5.78 20.76
CA ALA A 196 36.34 4.84 20.86
C ALA A 196 36.33 3.99 22.14
N GLU A 197 37.48 3.68 22.75
CA GLU A 197 37.53 2.91 24.00
C GLU A 197 37.05 3.74 25.20
N LEU A 198 37.48 5.02 25.27
CA LEU A 198 36.96 5.95 26.27
C LEU A 198 35.47 6.24 26.04
N GLY A 199 35.07 6.34 24.77
CA GLY A 199 33.68 6.54 24.37
C GLY A 199 32.78 5.38 24.79
N ARG A 200 33.28 4.14 24.70
CA ARG A 200 32.57 2.95 25.17
C ARG A 200 32.27 3.02 26.66
N ALA A 201 33.27 3.37 27.48
CA ALA A 201 33.08 3.51 28.92
C ALA A 201 32.08 4.64 29.25
N ALA A 202 32.18 5.78 28.56
CA ALA A 202 31.26 6.90 28.72
C ALA A 202 29.82 6.60 28.27
N ALA A 203 29.64 5.66 27.34
CA ALA A 203 28.34 5.26 26.79
C ALA A 203 27.56 4.27 27.68
N GLU A 204 28.17 3.72 28.73
CA GLU A 204 27.54 2.71 29.60
C GLU A 204 26.18 3.15 30.18
N PRO A 205 26.01 4.39 30.68
CA PRO A 205 24.70 4.86 31.16
C PRO A 205 23.65 5.00 30.03
N CYS A 206 24.09 5.23 28.80
CA CYS A 206 23.21 5.39 27.64
C CYS A 206 22.62 4.06 27.16
N ALA A 207 23.28 2.94 27.49
CA ALA A 207 22.89 1.60 27.06
C ALA A 207 21.50 1.19 27.54
N ILE A 208 21.04 1.73 28.67
CA ILE A 208 19.71 1.47 29.25
C ILE A 208 18.60 1.77 28.24
N CYS A 209 18.78 2.82 27.42
CA CYS A 209 17.75 3.25 26.47
C CYS A 209 18.14 2.99 25.01
N HIS A 210 19.43 3.09 24.66
CA HIS A 210 19.90 2.97 23.27
C HIS A 210 20.53 1.62 22.92
N GLY A 211 20.67 0.71 23.89
CA GLY A 211 21.40 -0.55 23.71
C GLY A 211 22.91 -0.38 23.92
N THR A 212 23.58 -1.48 24.29
CA THR A 212 25.00 -1.47 24.69
C THR A 212 25.95 -1.05 23.56
N ASP A 213 25.57 -1.32 22.31
CA ASP A 213 26.29 -0.93 21.10
C ASP A 213 25.55 0.19 20.34
N GLY A 214 24.51 0.78 20.93
CA GLY A 214 23.68 1.78 20.30
C GLY A 214 22.63 1.23 19.33
N ASN A 215 22.43 -0.09 19.25
CA ASN A 215 21.26 -0.66 18.58
C ASN A 215 20.06 -0.68 19.54
N ALA A 216 19.16 0.30 19.39
CA ALA A 216 18.00 0.41 20.26
C ALA A 216 16.99 -0.70 19.96
N ASP A 217 16.40 -1.31 21.00
CA ASP A 217 15.40 -2.37 20.83
C ASP A 217 13.99 -1.83 20.67
N ASN A 218 13.66 -0.72 21.35
CA ASN A 218 12.32 -0.13 21.29
C ASN A 218 12.15 0.78 20.06
N ALA A 219 10.89 1.04 19.71
CA ALA A 219 10.51 1.75 18.50
C ALA A 219 10.66 3.27 18.59
N GLU A 220 10.61 3.88 19.77
CA GLU A 220 10.69 5.33 19.92
C GLU A 220 12.13 5.82 20.09
N MET A 221 13.04 4.95 20.51
CA MET A 221 14.44 5.27 20.71
C MET A 221 15.24 5.16 19.41
N PRO A 222 16.10 6.16 19.14
CA PRO A 222 16.96 6.10 17.98
C PRO A 222 18.11 5.11 18.16
N THR A 223 18.46 4.48 17.04
CA THR A 223 19.71 3.74 16.89
C THR A 223 20.87 4.73 16.75
N LEU A 224 21.91 4.55 17.55
CA LEU A 224 23.15 5.33 17.50
C LEU A 224 24.26 4.59 16.71
N ALA A 225 24.18 3.26 16.66
CA ALA A 225 25.16 2.42 15.99
C ALA A 225 25.38 2.83 14.52
N GLY A 226 26.64 2.95 14.11
CA GLY A 226 27.03 3.27 12.74
C GLY A 226 26.70 4.69 12.26
N GLN A 227 26.21 5.57 13.15
CA GLN A 227 25.84 6.95 12.79
C GLN A 227 27.08 7.83 12.57
N ASP A 228 26.96 8.84 11.70
CA ASP A 228 28.02 9.83 11.46
C ASP A 228 28.41 10.57 12.76
N ALA A 229 29.71 10.53 13.09
CA ALA A 229 30.21 11.11 14.34
C ALA A 229 29.97 12.62 14.42
N ARG A 230 30.07 13.35 13.30
CA ARG A 230 29.83 14.81 13.28
C ARG A 230 28.35 15.14 13.47
N TYR A 231 27.45 14.35 12.92
CA TYR A 231 26.03 14.46 13.20
C TYR A 231 25.73 14.17 14.67
N PHE A 232 26.35 13.12 15.25
CA PHE A 232 26.20 12.81 16.67
C PHE A 232 26.61 14.00 17.55
N LEU A 233 27.81 14.56 17.32
CA LEU A 233 28.30 15.77 18.02
C LEU A 233 27.30 16.92 17.92
N LYS A 234 26.83 17.22 16.70
CA LYS A 234 25.86 18.29 16.45
C LYS A 234 24.53 18.04 17.17
N ALA A 235 24.07 16.79 17.21
CA ALA A 235 22.85 16.40 17.90
C ALA A 235 22.97 16.58 19.42
N MET A 236 24.06 16.12 20.04
CA MET A 236 24.30 16.27 21.48
C MET A 236 24.39 17.75 21.88
N LYS A 237 25.12 18.56 21.09
CA LYS A 237 25.16 20.01 21.28
C LYS A 237 23.78 20.66 21.16
N ALA A 238 22.97 20.23 20.20
CA ALA A 238 21.61 20.75 20.02
C ALA A 238 20.69 20.41 21.21
N TYR A 239 20.85 19.24 21.85
CA TYR A 239 20.15 18.90 23.08
C TYR A 239 20.56 19.84 24.23
N LYS A 240 21.87 20.00 24.47
CA LYS A 240 22.40 20.91 25.52
C LYS A 240 21.94 22.36 25.35
N GLU A 241 21.85 22.82 24.10
CA GLU A 241 21.42 24.19 23.77
C GLU A 241 19.88 24.36 23.70
N GLY A 242 19.10 23.30 23.91
CA GLY A 242 17.63 23.33 23.79
C GLY A 242 17.10 23.47 22.36
N LYS A 243 17.98 23.48 21.34
CA LYS A 243 17.61 23.49 19.91
C LYS A 243 16.99 22.18 19.45
N ARG A 244 17.24 21.09 20.18
CA ARG A 244 16.54 19.82 20.04
C ARG A 244 15.91 19.48 21.39
N LYS A 245 14.59 19.59 21.48
CA LYS A 245 13.85 19.44 22.74
C LYS A 245 13.62 17.96 23.05
N HIS A 246 14.09 17.50 24.21
CA HIS A 246 13.73 16.23 24.83
C HIS A 246 14.29 16.23 26.26
N GLU A 247 13.44 16.08 27.27
CA GLU A 247 13.84 16.26 28.68
C GLU A 247 14.87 15.22 29.13
N ASP A 248 14.62 13.93 28.88
CA ASP A 248 15.54 12.87 29.29
C ASP A 248 16.91 12.98 28.61
N MET A 249 16.93 13.25 27.30
CA MET A 249 18.19 13.44 26.58
C MET A 249 18.92 14.69 27.05
N PHE A 250 18.23 15.79 27.37
CA PHE A 250 18.88 16.96 27.97
C PHE A 250 19.56 16.57 29.29
N ALA A 251 18.82 15.94 30.21
CA ALA A 251 19.36 15.49 31.50
C ALA A 251 20.55 14.53 31.33
N ALA A 252 20.50 13.63 30.34
CA ALA A 252 21.58 12.69 30.06
C ALA A 252 22.88 13.35 29.55
N VAL A 253 22.79 14.47 28.84
CA VAL A 253 23.96 15.09 28.19
C VAL A 253 24.43 16.39 28.84
N ASP A 254 23.65 16.96 29.75
CA ASP A 254 23.93 18.29 30.34
C ASP A 254 25.28 18.33 31.07
N SER A 255 25.61 17.28 31.84
CA SER A 255 26.87 17.18 32.58
C SER A 255 28.07 16.70 31.74
N LEU A 256 27.86 16.24 30.51
CA LEU A 256 28.94 15.70 29.67
C LEU A 256 29.78 16.82 29.05
N ASP A 257 31.10 16.71 29.12
CA ASP A 257 32.00 17.63 28.43
C ASP A 257 32.16 17.31 26.93
N GLU A 258 32.73 18.24 26.17
CA GLU A 258 32.88 18.11 24.72
C GLU A 258 33.79 16.94 24.33
N LYS A 259 34.82 16.66 25.13
CA LYS A 259 35.74 15.54 24.88
C LYS A 259 35.01 14.21 25.03
N THR A 260 34.22 14.05 26.08
CA THR A 260 33.43 12.85 26.35
C THR A 260 32.43 12.60 25.22
N ILE A 261 31.73 13.64 24.78
CA ILE A 261 30.80 13.56 23.65
C ILE A 261 31.54 13.17 22.35
N THR A 262 32.76 13.67 22.15
CA THR A 262 33.60 13.32 20.98
C THR A 262 34.07 11.87 21.02
N ASP A 263 34.48 11.37 22.19
CA ASP A 263 34.86 9.98 22.39
C ASP A 263 33.66 9.04 22.15
N MET A 264 32.48 9.38 22.68
CA MET A 264 31.23 8.63 22.43
C MET A 264 30.83 8.62 20.95
N ALA A 265 31.01 9.76 20.25
CA ALA A 265 30.74 9.83 18.81
C ALA A 265 31.62 8.84 18.02
N ALA A 266 32.90 8.73 18.40
CA ALA A 266 33.82 7.77 17.80
C ALA A 266 33.44 6.33 18.11
N PHE A 267 33.01 6.05 19.35
CA PHE A 267 32.51 4.73 19.74
C PHE A 267 31.30 4.29 18.91
N TYR A 268 30.23 5.10 18.85
CA TYR A 268 29.01 4.71 18.15
C TYR A 268 29.19 4.63 16.63
N ALA A 269 30.04 5.48 16.05
CA ALA A 269 30.29 5.50 14.61
C ALA A 269 30.90 4.20 14.08
N VAL A 270 31.68 3.47 14.90
CA VAL A 270 32.32 2.21 14.51
C VAL A 270 31.45 0.97 14.79
N GLN A 271 30.33 1.13 15.51
CA GLN A 271 29.42 0.01 15.78
C GLN A 271 28.73 -0.47 14.50
N THR A 272 28.38 -1.76 14.49
CA THR A 272 27.64 -2.37 13.38
C THR A 272 26.15 -2.11 13.58
N PRO A 273 25.49 -1.30 12.72
CA PRO A 273 24.06 -1.07 12.82
C PRO A 273 23.26 -2.33 12.45
N ILE A 274 22.17 -2.58 13.15
CA ILE A 274 21.27 -3.69 12.91
C ILE A 274 20.01 -3.21 12.20
N ARG A 275 19.61 -3.92 11.13
CA ARG A 275 18.37 -3.64 10.40
C ARG A 275 17.16 -3.84 11.31
N ARG A 276 16.25 -2.87 11.34
CA ARG A 276 15.02 -2.99 12.15
C ARG A 276 14.12 -4.10 11.58
N ASN A 277 13.52 -4.87 12.48
CA ASN A 277 12.59 -5.92 12.11
C ASN A 277 11.19 -5.34 11.83
N VAL A 278 11.03 -4.72 10.67
CA VAL A 278 9.74 -4.22 10.18
C VAL A 278 9.24 -5.10 9.03
N LYS A 279 7.92 -5.23 8.92
CA LYS A 279 7.29 -5.99 7.83
C LYS A 279 7.51 -5.27 6.50
N THR A 280 8.24 -5.90 5.59
CA THR A 280 8.38 -5.40 4.22
C THR A 280 7.01 -5.42 3.53
N PRO A 281 6.59 -4.31 2.89
CA PRO A 281 5.37 -4.32 2.07
C PRO A 281 5.50 -5.26 0.88
N LEU A 282 4.38 -5.81 0.42
CA LEU A 282 4.37 -6.74 -0.69
C LEU A 282 4.52 -6.00 -2.03
N THR A 283 5.23 -6.64 -2.95
CA THR A 283 5.33 -6.25 -4.35
C THR A 283 3.98 -6.38 -5.06
N THR A 284 3.85 -5.75 -6.23
CA THR A 284 2.65 -5.92 -7.06
C THR A 284 2.44 -7.39 -7.43
N ALA A 285 3.49 -8.10 -7.83
CA ALA A 285 3.41 -9.52 -8.19
C ALA A 285 2.87 -10.38 -7.04
N GLU A 286 3.37 -10.19 -5.81
CA GLU A 286 2.88 -10.91 -4.63
C GLU A 286 1.41 -10.61 -4.32
N TRP A 287 0.95 -9.38 -4.54
CA TRP A 287 -0.46 -9.03 -4.42
C TRP A 287 -1.31 -9.70 -5.50
N ILE A 288 -0.86 -9.67 -6.76
CA ILE A 288 -1.54 -10.32 -7.88
C ILE A 288 -1.65 -11.83 -7.65
N ASP A 289 -0.59 -12.50 -7.17
CA ASP A 289 -0.61 -13.93 -6.83
C ASP A 289 -1.64 -14.26 -5.77
N ARG A 290 -1.85 -13.36 -4.79
CA ARG A 290 -2.89 -13.53 -3.76
C ARG A 290 -4.29 -13.34 -4.34
N CYS A 291 -4.49 -12.30 -5.15
CA CYS A 291 -5.77 -12.02 -5.80
C CYS A 291 -6.18 -13.16 -6.76
N ALA A 292 -5.22 -13.69 -7.52
CA ALA A 292 -5.44 -14.76 -8.51
C ALA A 292 -5.95 -16.07 -7.89
N ARG A 293 -5.71 -16.32 -6.59
CA ARG A 293 -6.22 -17.49 -5.87
C ARG A 293 -7.75 -17.58 -5.87
N CYS A 294 -8.44 -16.44 -5.93
CA CYS A 294 -9.91 -16.39 -5.98
C CYS A 294 -10.40 -15.82 -7.33
N HIS A 295 -9.75 -14.77 -7.82
CA HIS A 295 -10.16 -14.08 -9.04
C HIS A 295 -9.60 -14.70 -10.32
N GLY A 296 -8.84 -15.80 -10.22
CA GLY A 296 -8.25 -16.50 -11.36
C GLY A 296 -7.01 -15.80 -11.93
N ILE A 297 -6.29 -16.53 -12.77
CA ILE A 297 -5.12 -16.01 -13.50
C ILE A 297 -5.56 -14.82 -14.36
N ASP A 298 -4.79 -13.73 -14.30
CA ASP A 298 -5.10 -12.45 -14.96
C ASP A 298 -6.48 -11.86 -14.57
N GLY A 299 -7.10 -12.30 -13.48
CA GLY A 299 -8.42 -11.81 -13.05
C GLY A 299 -9.59 -12.46 -13.79
N ASN A 300 -9.37 -13.62 -14.42
CA ASN A 300 -10.38 -14.39 -15.14
C ASN A 300 -10.82 -15.63 -14.34
N SER A 301 -11.60 -15.45 -13.27
CA SER A 301 -12.00 -16.57 -12.40
C SER A 301 -12.90 -17.56 -13.13
N SER A 302 -12.64 -18.86 -12.97
CA SER A 302 -13.53 -19.93 -13.43
C SER A 302 -14.68 -20.20 -12.46
N ASP A 303 -14.54 -19.80 -11.19
CA ASP A 303 -15.59 -19.95 -10.19
C ASP A 303 -16.67 -18.88 -10.39
N PRO A 304 -17.96 -19.26 -10.53
CA PRO A 304 -19.03 -18.32 -10.81
C PRO A 304 -19.31 -17.34 -9.66
N ARG A 305 -18.80 -17.60 -8.46
CA ARG A 305 -18.99 -16.77 -7.26
C ARG A 305 -18.00 -15.61 -7.20
N PHE A 306 -16.85 -15.72 -7.86
CA PHE A 306 -15.83 -14.67 -7.87
C PHE A 306 -15.94 -13.83 -9.12
N PRO A 307 -15.90 -12.49 -9.01
CA PRO A 307 -15.99 -11.63 -10.18
C PRO A 307 -14.74 -11.75 -11.03
N MET A 308 -14.94 -11.62 -12.34
CA MET A 308 -13.91 -11.25 -13.30
C MET A 308 -13.45 -9.82 -13.02
N LEU A 309 -12.15 -9.65 -12.82
CA LEU A 309 -11.49 -8.35 -12.64
C LEU A 309 -10.85 -7.85 -13.93
N ALA A 310 -10.51 -8.76 -14.85
CA ALA A 310 -9.88 -8.44 -16.12
C ALA A 310 -10.74 -7.45 -16.92
N GLY A 311 -10.10 -6.42 -17.48
CA GLY A 311 -10.74 -5.45 -18.36
C GLY A 311 -11.79 -4.57 -17.69
N GLN A 312 -11.87 -4.58 -16.35
CA GLN A 312 -12.78 -3.74 -15.59
C GLN A 312 -12.21 -2.33 -15.43
N ASP A 313 -13.07 -1.32 -15.43
CA ASP A 313 -12.68 0.08 -15.20
C ASP A 313 -11.75 0.24 -13.98
N ARG A 314 -10.63 0.93 -14.21
CA ARG A 314 -9.61 1.18 -13.20
C ARG A 314 -10.18 1.95 -12.01
N THR A 315 -11.01 2.95 -12.27
CA THR A 315 -11.58 3.82 -11.22
C THR A 315 -12.53 3.00 -10.34
N TYR A 316 -13.34 2.13 -10.94
CA TYR A 316 -14.22 1.22 -10.24
C TYR A 316 -13.45 0.20 -9.41
N LEU A 317 -12.38 -0.39 -9.94
CA LEU A 317 -11.53 -1.33 -9.20
C LEU A 317 -10.92 -0.67 -7.96
N ALA A 318 -10.34 0.53 -8.12
CA ALA A 318 -9.78 1.29 -7.02
C ALA A 318 -10.85 1.66 -5.97
N ALA A 319 -12.01 2.16 -6.41
CA ALA A 319 -13.12 2.49 -5.52
C ALA A 319 -13.65 1.25 -4.77
N ALA A 320 -13.75 0.10 -5.44
CA ALA A 320 -14.19 -1.14 -4.83
C ALA A 320 -13.21 -1.63 -3.75
N LEU A 321 -11.90 -1.61 -4.03
CA LEU A 321 -10.87 -1.99 -3.05
C LEU A 321 -10.89 -1.05 -1.83
N ASN A 322 -10.97 0.26 -2.05
CA ASN A 322 -11.12 1.25 -0.97
C ASN A 322 -12.38 1.02 -0.13
N ALA A 323 -13.51 0.71 -0.77
CA ALA A 323 -14.76 0.40 -0.07
C ALA A 323 -14.65 -0.88 0.77
N TYR A 324 -13.94 -1.90 0.30
CA TYR A 324 -13.68 -3.10 1.12
C TYR A 324 -12.72 -2.82 2.28
N ALA A 325 -11.65 -2.06 2.04
CA ALA A 325 -10.66 -1.71 3.07
C ALA A 325 -11.29 -0.90 4.21
N SER A 326 -12.15 0.07 3.87
CA SER A 326 -12.87 0.92 4.83
C SER A 326 -14.12 0.26 5.44
N GLY A 327 -14.53 -0.92 4.96
CA GLY A 327 -15.75 -1.58 5.40
C GLY A 327 -17.04 -1.02 4.79
N GLY A 328 -16.97 -0.03 3.89
CA GLY A 328 -18.11 0.50 3.15
C GLY A 328 -18.76 -0.49 2.17
N ARG A 329 -18.09 -1.60 1.86
CA ARG A 329 -18.64 -2.73 1.09
C ARG A 329 -18.51 -4.03 1.88
N ALA A 330 -19.64 -4.68 2.14
CA ALA A 330 -19.69 -5.90 2.93
C ALA A 330 -19.02 -7.10 2.23
N SER A 331 -17.97 -7.65 2.84
CA SER A 331 -17.38 -8.95 2.55
C SER A 331 -16.23 -9.20 3.53
N SER A 332 -16.33 -10.20 4.40
CA SER A 332 -15.26 -10.52 5.34
C SER A 332 -13.97 -10.91 4.62
N THR A 333 -14.08 -11.72 3.57
CA THR A 333 -12.95 -12.15 2.75
C THR A 333 -12.26 -10.97 2.06
N MET A 334 -13.01 -10.10 1.39
CA MET A 334 -12.40 -8.98 0.67
C MET A 334 -11.94 -7.88 1.63
N HIS A 335 -12.58 -7.69 2.78
CA HIS A 335 -12.06 -6.81 3.83
C HIS A 335 -10.69 -7.29 4.34
N ALA A 336 -10.53 -8.58 4.60
CA ALA A 336 -9.24 -9.15 5.00
C ALA A 336 -8.15 -9.00 3.92
N MET A 337 -8.55 -9.06 2.64
CA MET A 337 -7.63 -8.84 1.51
C MET A 337 -7.28 -7.38 1.29
N ALA A 338 -8.25 -6.47 1.40
CA ALA A 338 -8.09 -5.05 1.06
C ALA A 338 -7.61 -4.19 2.24
N GLY A 339 -7.90 -4.57 3.47
CA GLY A 339 -7.53 -3.82 4.68
C GLY A 339 -6.03 -3.52 4.81
N PRO A 340 -5.13 -4.47 4.49
CA PRO A 340 -3.68 -4.22 4.51
C PRO A 340 -3.14 -3.49 3.28
N LEU A 341 -3.96 -3.23 2.25
CA LEU A 341 -3.51 -2.53 1.05
C LEU A 341 -3.29 -1.06 1.36
N SER A 342 -2.17 -0.54 0.90
CA SER A 342 -1.98 0.90 0.84
C SER A 342 -2.61 1.48 -0.44
N ASP A 343 -2.85 2.80 -0.48
CA ASP A 343 -3.39 3.48 -1.67
C ASP A 343 -2.59 3.16 -2.94
N ALA A 344 -1.25 3.11 -2.81
CA ALA A 344 -0.39 2.74 -3.92
C ALA A 344 -0.55 1.28 -4.34
N ASP A 345 -0.87 0.36 -3.43
CA ASP A 345 -1.14 -1.04 -3.77
C ASP A 345 -2.47 -1.13 -4.53
N ILE A 346 -3.49 -0.41 -4.05
CA ILE A 346 -4.80 -0.31 -4.70
C ILE A 346 -4.66 0.18 -6.13
N GLU A 347 -3.91 1.27 -6.35
CA GLU A 347 -3.68 1.82 -7.70
C GLU A 347 -2.92 0.85 -8.61
N ARG A 348 -1.89 0.17 -8.10
CA ARG A 348 -1.11 -0.81 -8.90
C ARG A 348 -1.95 -2.04 -9.25
N ILE A 349 -2.77 -2.52 -8.32
CA ILE A 349 -3.69 -3.66 -8.55
C ILE A 349 -4.78 -3.26 -9.56
N ALA A 350 -5.39 -2.08 -9.39
CA ALA A 350 -6.42 -1.58 -10.29
C ALA A 350 -5.88 -1.41 -11.72
N ALA A 351 -4.71 -0.77 -11.87
CA ALA A 351 -4.05 -0.61 -13.17
C ALA A 351 -3.68 -1.96 -13.80
N TYR A 352 -3.19 -2.92 -13.00
CA TYR A 352 -2.86 -4.26 -13.50
C TYR A 352 -4.08 -4.95 -14.11
N TYR A 353 -5.22 -4.99 -13.39
CA TYR A 353 -6.41 -5.74 -13.81
C TYR A 353 -7.23 -5.04 -14.91
N SER A 354 -7.27 -3.71 -14.91
CA SER A 354 -7.95 -2.95 -15.97
C SER A 354 -7.33 -3.18 -17.34
N GLY A 355 -6.01 -3.44 -17.38
CA GLY A 355 -5.28 -3.76 -18.62
C GLY A 355 -5.32 -5.23 -19.04
N ARG A 356 -5.90 -6.15 -18.24
CA ARG A 356 -5.95 -7.58 -18.61
C ARG A 356 -7.04 -7.86 -19.61
N GLU A 357 -6.79 -8.80 -20.51
CA GLU A 357 -7.80 -9.25 -21.47
C GLU A 357 -8.91 -10.05 -20.74
N PRO A 358 -10.17 -9.59 -20.80
CA PRO A 358 -11.28 -10.31 -20.20
C PRO A 358 -11.67 -11.52 -21.04
N LYS A 359 -11.90 -12.65 -20.36
CA LYS A 359 -12.26 -13.93 -20.98
C LYS A 359 -13.62 -14.38 -20.49
N SER A 360 -14.45 -14.79 -21.46
CA SER A 360 -15.72 -15.44 -21.17
C SER A 360 -15.45 -16.81 -20.54
N VAL A 361 -16.30 -17.20 -19.60
CA VAL A 361 -16.38 -18.59 -19.12
C VAL A 361 -17.72 -19.16 -19.54
N ILE A 362 -17.67 -20.29 -20.23
CA ILE A 362 -18.87 -21.04 -20.61
C ILE A 362 -19.02 -22.19 -19.63
N TYR A 363 -20.08 -22.16 -18.83
CA TYR A 363 -20.42 -23.26 -17.93
C TYR A 363 -21.15 -24.36 -18.70
N MET A 364 -20.38 -25.24 -19.35
CA MET A 364 -20.90 -26.44 -20.00
C MET A 364 -21.25 -27.50 -18.94
N GLN A 365 -22.48 -28.01 -18.97
CA GLN A 365 -22.88 -29.14 -18.14
C GLN A 365 -22.40 -30.41 -18.84
N LEU A 366 -21.54 -31.20 -18.18
CA LEU A 366 -21.32 -32.57 -18.61
C LEU A 366 -22.63 -33.34 -18.37
N PRO A 367 -23.17 -34.08 -19.36
CA PRO A 367 -24.34 -34.90 -19.12
C PRO A 367 -24.01 -35.83 -17.95
N CYS A 368 -24.93 -35.93 -16.99
CA CYS A 368 -24.85 -36.98 -15.99
C CYS A 368 -24.83 -38.30 -16.75
N GLU A 369 -23.80 -39.13 -16.56
CA GLU A 369 -23.87 -40.51 -17.02
C GLU A 369 -25.08 -41.13 -16.32
N GLU A 370 -26.12 -41.45 -17.11
CA GLU A 370 -27.20 -42.33 -16.66
C GLU A 370 -26.55 -43.60 -16.11
N PRO A 371 -26.86 -44.03 -14.88
CA PRO A 371 -26.31 -45.28 -14.37
C PRO A 371 -26.72 -46.38 -15.35
N THR A 372 -25.73 -47.01 -15.98
CA THR A 372 -25.95 -48.16 -16.87
C THR A 372 -26.72 -49.21 -16.07
N THR A 373 -28.01 -49.35 -16.34
CA THR A 373 -28.80 -50.46 -15.82
C THR A 373 -28.29 -51.72 -16.51
N ASN A 374 -27.59 -52.54 -15.73
CA ASN A 374 -26.97 -53.79 -16.15
C ASN A 374 -28.01 -54.90 -16.38
#